data_AF-A0AAN1E5G7-F1
#
_entry.id   AF-A0AAN1E5G7-F1
#
_cell.length_a   1.000
_cell.length_b   1.000
_cell.length_c   1.000
_cell.angle_alpha   90.00
_cell.angle_beta   90.00
_cell.angle_gamma   90.00
#
_symmetry.space_group_name_H-M   'P 1'
#
loop_
_entity.id
_entity.type
_entity.pdbx_description
1 polymer ?
#
loop_
_entity_poly.entity_id
_entity_poly.type
_entity_poly.pdbx_seq_one_letter_code
_entity_poly.pdbx_strand_id
1 'polypeptide(L)'
;MKPARVPQTVVAPDRWGDLPWGELYRKALERQLNPWFTKMYGFYLLKIGNLSAEINCEACAVSHQVNVSAQGMPVQVQADPLHLPFADKSVDVCLLAHTLPWCTDPHRLLREADRVLIDDGWLVISGFNPISLMGLRKLVPVLRKTSPYNSRMFTLMRQLDWLSLLNFEVLHASRFHVLPWNKHGGKLLNAHIPALGCLQLIVARKRTIPLTLNPMKQSKNKPRIRQAVGATRQCRKPQA
;
A
#
# COMPACT_ATOMS: atom_id res chain seq x y z
N MET A 1 12.80 -18.39 -2.64
CA MET A 1 12.12 -17.16 -3.09
C MET A 1 13.00 -16.40 -4.07
N LYS A 2 12.48 -15.92 -5.21
CA LYS A 2 13.28 -15.07 -6.12
C LYS A 2 13.62 -13.73 -5.43
N PRO A 3 14.88 -13.28 -5.45
CA PRO A 3 15.28 -12.02 -4.81
C PRO A 3 14.49 -10.84 -5.39
N ALA A 4 14.15 -9.89 -4.52
CA ALA A 4 13.44 -8.68 -4.92
C ALA A 4 14.36 -7.69 -5.62
N ARG A 5 15.68 -7.80 -5.50
CA ARG A 5 16.64 -6.99 -6.24
C ARG A 5 17.02 -7.69 -7.55
N VAL A 6 17.02 -6.94 -8.64
CA VAL A 6 17.46 -7.43 -9.96
C VAL A 6 18.41 -6.38 -10.55
N PRO A 7 19.53 -6.77 -11.17
CA PRO A 7 20.49 -5.84 -11.74
C PRO A 7 20.00 -5.12 -13.01
N GLN A 8 18.88 -5.54 -13.60
CA GLN A 8 18.29 -4.91 -14.78
C GLN A 8 17.50 -3.66 -14.39
N THR A 9 17.98 -2.50 -14.83
CA THR A 9 17.24 -1.23 -14.83
C THR A 9 16.18 -1.28 -15.92
N VAL A 10 14.92 -1.24 -15.51
CA VAL A 10 13.80 -1.11 -16.44
C VAL A 10 13.33 0.33 -16.40
N VAL A 11 13.31 0.99 -17.57
CA VAL A 11 12.91 2.39 -17.68
C VAL A 11 11.41 2.50 -17.42
N ALA A 12 11.03 3.36 -16.48
CA ALA A 12 9.62 3.67 -16.20
C ALA A 12 9.05 4.52 -17.35
N PRO A 13 7.76 4.37 -17.69
CA PRO A 13 7.09 5.29 -18.62
C PRO A 13 7.00 6.68 -17.99
N ASP A 14 7.08 7.71 -18.84
CA ASP A 14 6.97 9.10 -18.40
C ASP A 14 5.53 9.46 -18.09
N ARG A 15 4.57 8.95 -18.89
CA ARG A 15 3.16 9.33 -18.78
C ARG A 15 2.26 8.11 -18.72
N TRP A 16 1.08 8.28 -18.13
CA TRP A 16 0.02 7.26 -18.24
C TRP A 16 -0.42 7.05 -19.69
N GLY A 17 -0.26 8.04 -20.56
CA GLY A 17 -0.55 7.93 -21.99
C GLY A 17 0.28 6.88 -22.73
N ASP A 18 1.50 6.59 -22.26
CA ASP A 18 2.42 5.64 -22.90
C ASP A 18 2.03 4.17 -22.64
N LEU A 19 1.10 3.97 -21.70
CA LEU A 19 0.58 2.67 -21.32
C LEU A 19 -0.71 2.37 -22.10
N PRO A 20 -0.91 1.13 -22.58
CA PRO A 20 -2.18 0.73 -23.16
C PRO A 20 -3.28 0.87 -22.10
N TRP A 21 -4.30 1.66 -22.43
CA TRP A 21 -5.39 2.02 -21.50
C TRP A 21 -4.95 2.76 -20.23
N GLY A 22 -3.77 3.38 -20.22
CA GLY A 22 -3.23 4.00 -19.01
C GLY A 22 -4.06 5.15 -18.46
N GLU A 23 -4.70 5.94 -19.32
CA GLU A 23 -5.63 6.99 -18.88
C GLU A 23 -6.85 6.42 -18.14
N LEU A 24 -7.32 5.22 -18.50
CA LEU A 24 -8.38 4.53 -17.76
C LEU A 24 -7.88 3.99 -16.42
N TYR A 25 -6.64 3.49 -16.36
CA TYR A 25 -6.00 3.08 -15.11
C TYR A 25 -5.85 4.27 -14.17
N ARG A 26 -5.37 5.42 -14.67
CA ARG A 26 -5.25 6.68 -13.93
C ARG A 26 -6.57 7.11 -13.31
N LYS A 27 -7.63 7.23 -14.12
CA LYS A 27 -8.99 7.60 -13.66
C LYS A 27 -9.60 6.59 -12.70
N ALA A 28 -9.30 5.30 -12.85
CA ALA A 28 -9.78 4.28 -11.92
C ALA A 28 -9.05 4.38 -10.56
N LEU A 29 -7.75 4.64 -10.59
CA LEU A 29 -6.94 4.83 -9.40
C LEU A 29 -7.36 6.09 -8.63
N GLU A 30 -7.54 7.22 -9.32
CA GLU A 30 -8.03 8.47 -8.72
C GLU A 30 -9.37 8.29 -8.02
N ARG A 31 -10.33 7.60 -8.65
CA ARG A 31 -11.63 7.30 -8.03
C ARG A 31 -11.51 6.50 -6.73
N GLN A 32 -10.54 5.59 -6.64
CA GLN A 32 -10.30 4.81 -5.43
C GLN A 32 -9.52 5.60 -4.37
N LEU A 33 -8.68 6.55 -4.80
CA LEU A 33 -7.87 7.38 -3.90
C LEU A 33 -8.66 8.55 -3.29
N ASN A 34 -9.62 9.13 -4.01
CA ASN A 34 -10.37 10.30 -3.55
C ASN A 34 -10.97 10.15 -2.14
N PRO A 35 -11.63 9.04 -1.77
CA PRO A 35 -12.17 8.86 -0.40
C PRO A 35 -11.10 8.77 0.69
N TRP A 36 -9.85 8.46 0.32
CA TRP A 36 -8.72 8.37 1.23
C TRP A 36 -7.98 9.70 1.33
N PHE A 37 -7.88 10.44 0.23
CA PHE A 37 -7.27 11.77 0.21
C PHE A 37 -7.96 12.77 1.16
N THR A 38 -9.27 12.64 1.36
CA THR A 38 -10.00 13.45 2.35
C THR A 38 -9.70 13.09 3.81
N LYS A 39 -9.15 11.89 4.05
CA LYS A 39 -8.75 11.40 5.39
C LYS A 39 -7.27 11.66 5.68
N MET A 40 -6.46 11.87 4.65
CA MET A 40 -5.05 12.21 4.78
C MET A 40 -4.94 13.70 5.09
N TYR A 41 -4.20 14.00 6.16
CA TYR A 41 -3.95 15.36 6.63
C TYR A 41 -2.43 15.54 6.84
N GLY A 42 -1.99 16.79 6.80
CA GLY A 42 -0.57 17.14 6.89
C GLY A 42 -0.24 18.38 6.06
N PHE A 43 1.05 18.67 5.94
CA PHE A 43 1.58 19.81 5.21
C PHE A 43 2.18 19.40 3.87
N TYR A 44 2.90 18.27 3.82
CA TYR A 44 3.66 17.83 2.66
C TYR A 44 3.22 16.47 2.12
N LEU A 45 2.85 16.45 0.85
CA LEU A 45 2.55 15.25 0.07
C LEU A 45 3.66 15.05 -0.97
N LEU A 46 4.35 13.92 -0.88
CA LEU A 46 5.44 13.54 -1.76
C LEU A 46 4.96 12.51 -2.79
N LYS A 47 4.95 12.88 -4.07
CA LYS A 47 4.66 11.96 -5.19
C LYS A 47 5.98 11.44 -5.74
N ILE A 48 6.23 10.14 -5.60
CA ILE A 48 7.49 9.51 -6.01
C ILE A 48 7.26 8.80 -7.35
N GLY A 49 7.95 9.24 -8.41
CA GLY A 49 7.88 8.71 -9.77
C GLY A 49 6.93 9.48 -10.69
N ASN A 50 7.17 9.38 -12.00
CA ASN A 50 6.49 10.16 -13.04
C ASN A 50 4.99 9.86 -13.10
N LEU A 51 4.64 8.57 -13.03
CA LEU A 51 3.24 8.14 -12.98
C LEU A 51 2.51 8.68 -11.74
N SER A 52 3.21 8.89 -10.61
CA SER A 52 2.62 9.51 -9.42
C SER A 52 2.35 10.99 -9.64
N ALA A 53 3.23 11.68 -10.37
CA ALA A 53 3.10 13.12 -10.64
C ALA A 53 1.83 13.46 -11.43
N GLU A 54 1.39 12.59 -12.34
CA GLU A 54 0.18 12.77 -13.15
C GLU A 54 -1.13 12.43 -12.39
N ILE A 55 -1.08 11.87 -11.18
CA ILE A 55 -2.29 11.58 -10.39
C ILE A 55 -2.87 12.88 -9.84
N ASN A 56 -4.15 13.13 -10.15
CA ASN A 56 -4.89 14.23 -9.56
C ASN A 56 -5.10 13.99 -8.06
N CYS A 57 -4.61 14.92 -7.24
CA CYS A 57 -4.73 14.92 -5.78
C CYS A 57 -5.47 16.15 -5.26
N GLU A 58 -6.30 16.80 -6.07
CA GLU A 58 -7.11 17.99 -5.68
C GLU A 58 -8.01 17.71 -4.47
N ALA A 59 -8.50 16.49 -4.30
CA ALA A 59 -9.31 16.09 -3.16
C ALA A 59 -8.50 15.89 -1.86
N CYS A 60 -7.18 16.02 -1.90
CA CYS A 60 -6.32 15.86 -0.74
C CYS A 60 -6.26 17.15 0.08
N ALA A 61 -6.41 17.02 1.40
CA ALA A 61 -6.35 18.18 2.30
C ALA A 61 -4.93 18.79 2.42
N VAL A 62 -3.91 18.10 1.92
CA VAL A 62 -2.50 18.50 2.01
C VAL A 62 -2.17 19.56 0.96
N SER A 63 -1.74 20.74 1.42
CA SER A 63 -1.54 21.92 0.57
C SER A 63 -0.29 21.83 -0.30
N HIS A 64 0.84 21.34 0.22
CA HIS A 64 2.09 21.30 -0.52
C HIS A 64 2.30 19.93 -1.16
N GLN A 65 2.22 19.89 -2.49
CA GLN A 65 2.47 18.68 -3.27
C GLN A 65 3.81 18.79 -3.97
N VAL A 66 4.70 17.84 -3.68
CA VAL A 66 6.06 17.77 -4.23
C VAL A 66 6.22 16.53 -5.09
N ASN A 67 6.60 16.71 -6.35
CA ASN A 67 6.84 15.61 -7.30
C ASN A 67 8.33 15.32 -7.45
N VAL A 68 8.72 14.06 -7.24
CA VAL A 68 10.12 13.62 -7.28
C VAL A 68 10.29 12.48 -8.25
N SER A 69 11.26 12.59 -9.14
CA SER A 69 11.67 11.47 -9.97
C SER A 69 13.11 11.63 -10.45
N ALA A 70 13.70 10.55 -10.98
CA ALA A 70 15.06 10.61 -11.50
C ALA A 70 15.13 11.40 -12.82
N GLN A 71 14.09 11.32 -13.65
CA GLN A 71 14.04 11.82 -15.03
C GLN A 71 12.59 12.01 -15.47
N GLY A 72 12.32 12.94 -16.40
CA GLY A 72 11.02 13.13 -17.06
C GLY A 72 10.29 14.42 -16.65
N MET A 73 9.01 14.53 -16.99
CA MET A 73 8.14 15.67 -16.65
C MET A 73 6.72 15.17 -16.28
N PRO A 74 6.02 15.81 -15.32
CA PRO A 74 6.38 17.02 -14.57
C PRO A 74 7.15 16.70 -13.27
N VAL A 75 8.40 17.17 -13.18
CA VAL A 75 9.31 16.92 -12.04
C VAL A 75 9.66 18.24 -11.39
N GLN A 76 9.47 18.33 -10.08
CA GLN A 76 9.87 19.51 -9.29
C GLN A 76 11.22 19.28 -8.62
N VAL A 77 11.48 18.05 -8.17
CA VAL A 77 12.77 17.66 -7.60
C VAL A 77 13.31 16.48 -8.38
N GLN A 78 14.45 16.68 -9.04
CA GLN A 78 15.14 15.62 -9.75
C GLN A 78 16.06 14.87 -8.77
N ALA A 79 15.72 13.62 -8.46
CA ALA A 79 16.52 12.79 -7.57
C ALA A 79 16.27 11.30 -7.80
N ASP A 80 17.24 10.47 -7.40
CA ASP A 80 17.06 9.02 -7.36
C ASP A 80 15.98 8.66 -6.31
N PRO A 81 14.91 7.94 -6.69
CA PRO A 81 13.91 7.47 -5.73
C PRO A 81 14.47 6.61 -4.59
N LEU A 82 15.65 6.01 -4.77
CA LEU A 82 16.34 5.25 -3.73
C LEU A 82 17.12 6.13 -2.73
N HIS A 83 17.31 7.41 -3.03
CA HIS A 83 18.06 8.39 -2.24
C HIS A 83 17.37 9.75 -2.33
N LEU A 84 16.30 9.93 -1.56
CA LEU A 84 15.47 11.11 -1.60
C LEU A 84 16.17 12.28 -0.88
N PRO A 85 16.23 13.49 -1.48
CA PRO A 85 16.95 14.64 -0.93
C PRO A 85 16.10 15.41 0.10
N PHE A 86 15.39 14.68 0.98
CA PHE A 86 14.60 15.27 2.06
C PHE A 86 15.15 14.84 3.42
N ALA A 87 14.91 15.68 4.42
CA ALA A 87 15.23 15.37 5.79
C ALA A 87 14.41 14.16 6.29
N ASP A 88 14.92 13.51 7.33
CA ASP A 88 14.20 12.45 8.00
C ASP A 88 12.91 13.01 8.60
N LYS A 89 11.81 12.25 8.50
CA LYS A 89 10.50 12.62 9.08
C LYS A 89 10.05 14.04 8.70
N SER A 90 10.11 14.39 7.42
CA SER A 90 9.69 15.70 6.93
C SER A 90 8.40 15.68 6.10
N VAL A 91 7.90 14.50 5.74
CA VAL A 91 6.77 14.31 4.83
C VAL A 91 5.62 13.62 5.54
N ASP A 92 4.39 14.11 5.35
CA ASP A 92 3.18 13.55 5.95
C ASP A 92 2.57 12.41 5.14
N VAL A 93 2.60 12.54 3.80
CA VAL A 93 1.98 11.59 2.87
C VAL A 93 2.95 11.24 1.74
N CYS A 94 3.24 9.96 1.56
CA CYS A 94 4.02 9.45 0.43
C CYS A 94 3.12 8.69 -0.55
N LEU A 95 3.12 9.09 -1.82
CA LEU A 95 2.38 8.44 -2.91
C LEU A 95 3.34 7.78 -3.91
N LEU A 96 3.24 6.46 -4.02
CA LEU A 96 3.99 5.62 -4.96
C LEU A 96 3.01 4.97 -5.95
N ALA A 97 2.61 5.73 -6.97
CA ALA A 97 1.74 5.23 -8.01
C ALA A 97 2.54 4.47 -9.07
N HIS A 98 2.47 3.14 -9.03
CA HIS A 98 3.16 2.27 -10.01
C HIS A 98 4.69 2.45 -10.08
N THR A 99 5.30 3.00 -9.04
CA THR A 99 6.76 3.22 -8.93
C THR A 99 7.52 1.93 -8.59
N LEU A 100 7.00 1.14 -7.65
CA LEU A 100 7.61 -0.14 -7.23
C LEU A 100 7.91 -1.11 -8.39
N PRO A 101 6.99 -1.32 -9.36
CA PRO A 101 7.21 -2.11 -10.56
C PRO A 101 8.48 -1.81 -11.37
N TRP A 102 8.91 -0.55 -11.40
CA TRP A 102 10.04 -0.08 -12.20
C TRP A 102 11.32 0.09 -11.38
N CYS A 103 11.22 -0.06 -10.06
CA CYS A 103 12.35 0.07 -9.16
C CYS A 103 13.29 -1.15 -9.22
N THR A 104 14.60 -0.90 -9.17
CA THR A 104 15.65 -1.93 -9.09
C THR A 104 15.63 -2.63 -7.73
N ASP A 105 15.46 -1.86 -6.65
CA ASP A 105 15.38 -2.32 -5.26
C ASP A 105 14.13 -1.76 -4.56
N PRO A 106 13.00 -2.50 -4.58
CA PRO A 106 11.76 -2.04 -3.96
C PRO A 106 11.86 -1.95 -2.44
N HIS A 107 12.73 -2.74 -1.79
CA HIS A 107 12.92 -2.69 -0.34
C HIS A 107 13.63 -1.41 0.06
N ARG A 108 14.66 -1.03 -0.68
CA ARG A 108 15.37 0.23 -0.44
C ARG A 108 14.48 1.44 -0.70
N LEU A 109 13.67 1.41 -1.76
CA LEU A 109 12.67 2.46 -2.02
C LEU A 109 11.68 2.60 -0.86
N LEU A 110 11.17 1.49 -0.32
CA LEU A 110 10.23 1.52 0.81
C LEU A 110 10.90 2.02 2.10
N ARG A 111 12.17 1.66 2.35
CA ARG A 111 12.93 2.20 3.49
C ARG A 111 13.20 3.69 3.35
N GLU A 112 13.50 4.15 2.14
CA GLU A 112 13.73 5.57 1.89
C GLU A 112 12.43 6.38 2.02
N ALA A 113 11.32 5.83 1.53
CA ALA A 113 9.99 6.38 1.78
C ALA A 113 9.65 6.40 3.29
N ASP A 114 10.00 5.35 4.03
CA ASP A 114 9.83 5.32 5.50
C ASP A 114 10.71 6.35 6.22
N ARG A 115 11.96 6.55 5.78
CA ARG A 115 12.90 7.52 6.37
C ARG A 115 12.35 8.94 6.30
N VAL A 116 11.85 9.35 5.14
CA VAL A 116 11.31 10.71 4.94
C VAL A 116 9.93 10.90 5.55
N LEU A 117 9.19 9.82 5.79
CA LEU A 117 7.84 9.86 6.33
C LEU A 117 7.85 10.06 7.85
N ILE A 118 7.03 11.02 8.33
CA ILE A 118 6.83 11.28 9.75
C ILE A 118 6.24 10.06 10.47
N ASP A 119 6.40 10.05 11.79
CA ASP A 119 5.65 9.13 12.65
C ASP A 119 4.13 9.34 12.44
N ASP A 120 3.35 8.26 12.33
CA ASP A 120 1.92 8.29 11.98
C ASP A 120 1.56 8.82 10.58
N GLY A 121 2.55 9.02 9.70
CA GLY A 121 2.35 9.42 8.31
C GLY A 121 1.70 8.36 7.43
N TRP A 122 1.23 8.78 6.26
CA TRP A 122 0.48 7.95 5.31
C TRP A 122 1.36 7.49 4.15
N LEU A 123 1.26 6.21 3.82
CA LEU A 123 1.93 5.61 2.68
C LEU A 123 0.90 5.00 1.74
N VAL A 124 0.89 5.46 0.51
CA VAL A 124 -0.01 4.98 -0.54
C VAL A 124 0.81 4.31 -1.63
N ILE A 125 0.51 3.06 -1.92
CA ILE A 125 1.20 2.27 -2.93
C ILE A 125 0.17 1.76 -3.93
N SER A 126 0.44 1.94 -5.22
CA SER A 126 -0.32 1.26 -6.27
C SER A 126 0.59 0.50 -7.24
N GLY A 127 0.03 -0.51 -7.89
CA GLY A 127 0.76 -1.29 -8.87
C GLY A 127 -0.11 -2.27 -9.63
N PHE A 128 0.53 -3.02 -10.53
CA PHE A 128 -0.12 -4.11 -11.26
C PHE A 128 -0.05 -5.43 -10.49
N ASN A 129 -1.18 -6.15 -10.49
CA ASN A 129 -1.28 -7.47 -9.87
C ASN A 129 -0.79 -8.57 -10.84
N PRO A 130 0.19 -9.40 -10.46
CA PRO A 130 0.66 -10.51 -11.31
C PRO A 130 -0.38 -11.63 -11.47
N ILE A 131 -1.33 -11.78 -10.55
CA ILE A 131 -2.39 -12.81 -10.60
C ILE A 131 -3.63 -12.23 -11.31
N SER A 132 -3.42 -11.51 -12.41
CA SER A 132 -4.49 -10.90 -13.19
C SER A 132 -4.32 -11.27 -14.66
N LEU A 133 -5.34 -10.99 -15.47
CA LEU A 133 -5.25 -11.17 -16.93
C LEU A 133 -4.06 -10.41 -17.53
N MET A 134 -3.66 -9.27 -16.94
CA MET A 134 -2.44 -8.54 -17.35
C MET A 134 -1.17 -9.30 -16.99
N GLY A 135 -1.11 -9.93 -15.82
CA GLY A 135 0.02 -10.77 -15.44
C GLY A 135 0.10 -12.04 -16.29
N LEU A 136 -1.03 -12.62 -16.70
CA LEU A 136 -1.07 -13.77 -17.59
C LEU A 136 -0.59 -13.40 -19.01
N ARG A 137 -0.97 -12.22 -19.52
CA ARG A 137 -0.45 -11.69 -20.79
C ARG A 137 1.06 -11.49 -20.80
N LYS A 138 1.68 -11.26 -19.65
CA LYS A 138 3.15 -11.18 -19.53
C LYS A 138 3.86 -12.52 -19.77
N LEU A 139 3.16 -13.65 -19.62
CA LEU A 139 3.71 -14.97 -19.95
C LEU A 139 3.85 -15.18 -21.46
N VAL A 140 3.15 -14.39 -22.28
CA VAL A 140 3.28 -14.42 -23.74
C VAL A 140 4.56 -13.68 -24.14
N PRO A 141 5.57 -14.36 -24.74
CA PRO A 141 6.88 -13.78 -25.00
C PRO A 141 6.85 -12.55 -25.91
N VAL A 142 5.90 -12.51 -26.85
CA VAL A 142 5.73 -11.41 -27.82
C VAL A 142 5.30 -10.10 -27.14
N LEU A 143 4.42 -10.20 -26.13
CA LEU A 143 3.89 -9.03 -25.40
C LEU A 143 4.85 -8.53 -24.31
N ARG A 144 5.84 -9.34 -23.91
CA ARG A 144 6.76 -9.05 -22.80
C ARG A 144 7.67 -7.83 -23.04
N LYS A 145 7.90 -7.46 -24.30
CA LYS A 145 8.71 -6.29 -24.67
C LYS A 145 7.94 -4.97 -24.65
N THR A 146 6.60 -5.02 -24.56
CA THR A 146 5.75 -3.82 -24.59
C THR A 146 5.45 -3.34 -23.17
N SER A 147 5.46 -2.02 -22.93
CA SER A 147 4.93 -1.43 -21.68
C SER A 147 3.43 -1.72 -21.58
N PRO A 148 2.87 -2.21 -20.46
CA PRO A 148 3.42 -2.35 -19.10
C PRO A 148 4.05 -3.72 -18.79
N TYR A 149 4.05 -4.67 -19.73
CA TYR A 149 4.43 -6.05 -19.46
C TYR A 149 5.93 -6.24 -19.18
N ASN A 150 6.75 -5.24 -19.56
CA ASN A 150 8.16 -5.15 -19.16
C ASN A 150 8.34 -4.81 -17.66
N SER A 151 7.32 -4.27 -16.99
CA SER A 151 7.39 -3.88 -15.57
C SER A 151 7.44 -5.10 -14.66
N ARG A 152 8.04 -4.97 -13.48
CA ARG A 152 7.93 -6.01 -12.45
C ARG A 152 6.53 -5.96 -11.85
N MET A 153 6.02 -7.13 -11.43
CA MET A 153 4.72 -7.24 -10.79
C MET A 153 4.91 -8.00 -9.49
N PHE A 154 4.38 -7.44 -8.40
CA PHE A 154 4.49 -8.02 -7.07
C PHE A 154 3.09 -8.36 -6.57
N THR A 155 2.95 -9.54 -5.96
CA THR A 155 1.70 -9.93 -5.33
C THR A 155 1.41 -9.01 -4.14
N LEU A 156 0.13 -8.70 -3.92
CA LEU A 156 -0.29 -7.93 -2.74
C LEU A 156 0.27 -8.52 -1.45
N MET A 157 0.19 -9.85 -1.26
CA MET A 157 0.70 -10.51 -0.05
C MET A 157 2.17 -10.20 0.22
N ARG A 158 3.00 -10.15 -0.84
CA ARG A 158 4.41 -9.84 -0.72
C ARG A 158 4.64 -8.37 -0.34
N GLN A 159 3.82 -7.46 -0.86
CA GLN A 159 3.90 -6.05 -0.49
C GLN A 159 3.45 -5.82 0.96
N LEU A 160 2.39 -6.50 1.40
CA LEU A 160 1.93 -6.45 2.79
C LEU A 160 2.98 -6.97 3.77
N ASP A 161 3.67 -8.05 3.42
CA ASP A 161 4.81 -8.59 4.20
C ASP A 161 5.96 -7.60 4.30
N TRP A 162 6.27 -6.85 3.24
CA TRP A 162 7.30 -5.81 3.32
C TRP A 162 6.89 -4.62 4.19
N LEU A 163 5.61 -4.25 4.14
CA LEU A 163 5.07 -3.17 4.96
C LEU A 163 5.02 -3.55 6.43
N SER A 164 4.67 -4.80 6.77
CA SER A 164 4.66 -5.26 8.16
C SER A 164 6.06 -5.22 8.78
N LEU A 165 7.12 -5.55 8.02
CA LEU A 165 8.50 -5.44 8.47
C LEU A 165 8.97 -4.01 8.74
N LEU A 166 8.31 -3.01 8.14
CA LEU A 166 8.59 -1.59 8.32
C LEU A 166 7.63 -0.93 9.34
N ASN A 167 6.90 -1.72 10.12
CA ASN A 167 5.92 -1.24 11.11
C ASN A 167 4.79 -0.39 10.52
N PHE A 168 4.39 -0.66 9.28
CA PHE A 168 3.19 -0.05 8.70
C PHE A 168 1.94 -0.85 9.07
N GLU A 169 0.93 -0.15 9.55
CA GLU A 169 -0.43 -0.71 9.64
C GLU A 169 -1.15 -0.49 8.32
N VAL A 170 -1.63 -1.59 7.72
CA VAL A 170 -2.37 -1.52 6.46
C VAL A 170 -3.84 -1.25 6.76
N LEU A 171 -4.28 -0.03 6.45
CA LEU A 171 -5.67 0.41 6.66
C LEU A 171 -6.59 -0.06 5.54
N HIS A 172 -6.06 -0.17 4.32
CA HIS A 172 -6.82 -0.63 3.17
C HIS A 172 -5.92 -1.34 2.17
N ALA A 173 -6.37 -2.48 1.67
CA ALA A 173 -5.77 -3.15 0.55
C ALA A 173 -6.89 -3.65 -0.37
N SER A 174 -6.91 -3.18 -1.60
CA SER A 174 -7.91 -3.58 -2.58
C SER A 174 -7.28 -3.91 -3.92
N ARG A 175 -7.97 -4.78 -4.65
CA ARG A 175 -7.69 -5.12 -6.04
C ARG A 175 -8.93 -4.75 -6.83
N PHE A 176 -8.75 -4.15 -8.00
CA PHE A 176 -9.88 -3.78 -8.83
C PHE A 176 -9.59 -3.94 -10.32
N HIS A 177 -10.68 -4.19 -11.05
CA HIS A 177 -10.66 -4.38 -12.50
C HIS A 177 -10.89 -3.06 -13.22
N VAL A 178 -10.09 -2.82 -14.27
CA VAL A 178 -10.35 -1.77 -15.25
C VAL A 178 -10.56 -2.45 -16.59
N LEU A 179 -11.82 -2.50 -17.02
CA LEU A 179 -12.21 -3.09 -18.28
C LEU A 179 -12.37 -1.99 -19.32
N PRO A 180 -11.64 -2.03 -20.45
CA PRO A 180 -11.68 -0.97 -21.46
C PRO A 180 -13.02 -0.91 -22.20
N TRP A 181 -13.77 -2.02 -22.24
CA TRP A 181 -15.00 -2.14 -23.03
C TRP A 181 -16.27 -1.65 -22.31
N ASN A 182 -16.24 -1.39 -21.00
CA ASN A 182 -17.47 -1.05 -20.28
C ASN A 182 -17.25 -0.06 -19.12
N LYS A 183 -17.76 1.17 -19.27
CA LYS A 183 -17.66 2.25 -18.26
C LYS A 183 -18.37 1.89 -16.94
N HIS A 184 -19.35 0.99 -16.98
CA HIS A 184 -20.12 0.52 -15.81
C HIS A 184 -19.87 -0.96 -15.44
N GLY A 185 -19.39 -1.77 -16.39
CA GLY A 185 -19.29 -3.25 -16.26
C GLY A 185 -18.17 -3.78 -15.35
N GLY A 186 -17.30 -2.91 -14.82
CA GLY A 186 -16.32 -3.32 -13.82
C GLY A 186 -16.93 -3.70 -12.48
N LYS A 187 -18.10 -3.15 -12.10
CA LYS A 187 -18.69 -3.39 -10.77
C LYS A 187 -19.10 -4.85 -10.54
N LEU A 188 -19.69 -5.50 -11.54
CA LEU A 188 -20.14 -6.89 -11.43
C LEU A 188 -18.94 -7.85 -11.36
N LEU A 189 -17.95 -7.70 -12.24
CA LEU A 189 -16.76 -8.56 -12.21
C LEU A 189 -15.88 -8.29 -10.97
N ASN A 190 -15.79 -7.04 -10.51
CA ASN A 190 -15.11 -6.71 -9.27
C ASN A 190 -15.82 -7.28 -8.04
N ALA A 191 -17.15 -7.41 -8.08
CA ALA A 191 -17.93 -8.04 -7.01
C ALA A 191 -17.77 -9.57 -6.99
N HIS A 192 -17.67 -10.22 -8.16
CA HIS A 192 -17.65 -11.68 -8.25
C HIS A 192 -16.24 -12.28 -8.25
N ILE A 193 -15.24 -11.59 -8.79
CA ILE A 193 -13.85 -12.10 -8.84
C ILE A 193 -12.84 -11.00 -8.52
N PRO A 194 -12.88 -10.38 -7.33
CA PRO A 194 -11.96 -9.30 -6.96
C PRO A 194 -10.48 -9.73 -6.97
N ALA A 195 -10.21 -11.03 -6.82
CA ALA A 195 -8.86 -11.59 -6.82
C ALA A 195 -8.11 -11.39 -8.15
N LEU A 196 -8.83 -11.30 -9.28
CA LEU A 196 -8.26 -11.14 -10.62
C LEU A 196 -8.08 -9.67 -11.05
N GLY A 197 -8.27 -8.72 -10.13
CA GLY A 197 -8.13 -7.29 -10.40
C GLY A 197 -6.76 -6.97 -10.97
N CYS A 198 -6.71 -6.13 -12.01
CA CYS A 198 -5.48 -5.78 -12.70
C CYS A 198 -4.64 -4.75 -11.93
N LEU A 199 -5.31 -3.86 -11.21
CA LEU A 199 -4.69 -2.85 -10.35
C LEU A 199 -4.83 -3.27 -8.88
N GLN A 200 -3.82 -2.95 -8.10
CA GLN A 200 -3.84 -3.04 -6.65
C GLN A 200 -3.54 -1.68 -6.03
N LEU A 201 -4.23 -1.39 -4.93
CA LEU A 201 -4.06 -0.19 -4.13
C LEU A 201 -3.89 -0.61 -2.67
N ILE A 202 -2.85 -0.06 -2.03
CA ILE A 202 -2.57 -0.22 -0.61
C ILE A 202 -2.50 1.17 -0.01
N VAL A 203 -3.24 1.38 1.06
CA VAL A 203 -3.14 2.55 1.93
C VAL A 203 -2.70 2.03 3.30
N ALA A 204 -1.54 2.50 3.73
CA ALA A 204 -0.93 2.12 4.98
C ALA A 204 -0.57 3.37 5.79
N ARG A 205 -0.46 3.19 7.11
CA ARG A 205 -0.06 4.24 8.03
C ARG A 205 1.13 3.75 8.85
N LYS A 206 2.19 4.56 8.92
CA LYS A 206 3.37 4.25 9.75
C LYS A 206 2.95 4.24 11.22
N ARG A 207 3.28 3.21 11.98
CA ARG A 207 3.00 3.19 13.42
C ARG A 207 4.29 3.33 14.21
N THR A 208 4.31 4.33 15.09
CA THR A 208 5.41 4.51 16.04
C THR A 208 4.91 4.02 17.39
N ILE A 209 5.51 2.94 17.90
CA ILE A 209 5.20 2.45 19.24
C ILE A 209 5.65 3.56 20.21
N PRO A 210 4.74 4.15 20.99
CA PRO A 210 5.14 5.20 21.93
C PRO A 210 6.12 4.60 22.94
N LEU A 211 7.22 5.32 23.21
CA LEU A 211 8.22 4.92 24.22
C LEU A 211 7.60 4.76 25.61
N THR A 212 6.50 5.45 25.87
CA THR A 212 5.64 5.18 27.01
C THR A 212 4.79 3.94 26.70
N LEU A 213 5.20 2.79 27.24
CA LEU A 213 4.34 1.62 27.36
C LEU A 213 3.13 2.02 28.19
N ASN A 214 2.08 2.51 27.54
CA ASN A 214 0.79 2.65 28.18
C ASN A 214 0.33 1.21 28.41
N PRO A 215 0.18 0.75 29.67
CA PRO A 215 -0.32 -0.59 29.90
C PRO A 215 -1.71 -0.64 29.28
N MET A 216 -1.82 -1.26 28.10
CA MET A 216 -3.11 -1.66 27.56
C MET A 216 -3.80 -2.34 28.73
N LYS A 217 -4.94 -1.77 29.15
CA LYS A 217 -5.89 -2.46 30.02
C LYS A 217 -6.31 -3.71 29.26
N GLN A 218 -5.47 -4.74 29.29
CA GLN A 218 -5.90 -6.09 29.09
C GLN A 218 -6.97 -6.25 30.15
N SER A 219 -8.23 -6.18 29.71
CA SER A 219 -9.34 -6.60 30.52
C SER A 219 -9.07 -8.08 30.82
N LYS A 220 -8.35 -8.32 31.92
CA LYS A 220 -8.30 -9.61 32.55
C LYS A 220 -9.72 -9.83 33.01
N ASN A 221 -10.54 -10.44 32.16
CA ASN A 221 -11.72 -11.14 32.59
C ASN A 221 -11.22 -12.15 33.63
N LYS A 222 -11.23 -11.73 34.90
CA LYS A 222 -10.90 -12.62 36.02
C LYS A 222 -11.87 -13.79 35.89
N PRO A 223 -11.39 -15.03 35.72
CA PRO A 223 -12.31 -16.17 35.74
C PRO A 223 -13.04 -16.11 37.08
N ARG A 224 -14.38 -16.07 37.04
CA ARG A 224 -15.21 -16.18 38.24
C ARG A 224 -14.95 -17.57 38.82
N ILE A 225 -14.07 -17.64 39.81
CA ILE A 225 -13.90 -18.83 40.64
C ILE A 225 -15.25 -19.03 41.35
N ARG A 226 -15.96 -20.11 40.99
CA ARG A 226 -17.17 -20.50 41.71
C ARG A 226 -16.75 -20.87 43.13
N GLN A 227 -17.35 -20.22 44.12
CA GLN A 227 -17.17 -20.60 45.52
C GLN A 227 -17.58 -22.06 45.69
N ALA A 228 -16.70 -22.88 46.28
CA ALA A 228 -17.02 -24.25 46.63
C ALA A 228 -18.17 -24.24 47.63
N VAL A 229 -19.28 -24.88 47.27
CA VAL A 229 -20.41 -25.14 48.18
C VAL A 229 -19.89 -25.99 49.33
N GLY A 230 -19.94 -25.44 50.54
CA GLY A 230 -19.53 -26.13 51.76
C GLY A 230 -20.38 -27.37 51.98
N ALA A 231 -19.79 -28.56 51.79
CA ALA A 231 -20.36 -29.80 52.26
C ALA A 231 -20.15 -29.89 53.78
N THR A 232 -21.08 -29.35 54.56
CA THR A 232 -21.15 -29.63 56.00
C THR A 232 -21.49 -31.10 56.20
N ARG A 233 -20.48 -31.90 56.60
CA ARG A 233 -20.67 -33.25 57.14
C ARG A 233 -21.36 -33.13 58.52
N GLN A 234 -22.66 -33.38 58.59
CA GLN A 234 -23.33 -33.64 59.87
C GLN A 234 -22.82 -34.97 60.43
N CYS A 235 -22.02 -34.92 61.50
CA CYS A 235 -21.63 -36.11 62.24
C CYS A 235 -22.63 -36.30 63.39
N ARG A 236 -23.52 -37.29 63.25
CA ARG A 236 -24.50 -37.68 64.28
C ARG A 236 -23.74 -38.40 65.40
N LYS A 237 -23.78 -37.88 66.64
CA LYS A 237 -23.24 -38.60 67.81
C LYS A 237 -24.19 -39.77 68.18
N PRO A 238 -23.67 -40.95 68.55
CA PRO A 238 -24.48 -42.04 69.09
C PRO A 238 -24.98 -41.68 70.50
N GLN A 239 -26.26 -41.98 70.76
CA GLN A 239 -26.89 -41.86 72.09
C GLN A 239 -26.36 -42.96 73.01
N ALA A 240 -26.07 -42.57 74.26
CA ALA A 240 -25.87 -43.46 75.39
C ALA A 240 -27.21 -43.67 76.12
#